data_AF-A0A7C7MWK1-F1
#
_entry.id   AF-A0A7C7MWK1-F1
#
_cell.length_a   1.000
_cell.length_b   1.000
_cell.length_c   1.000
_cell.angle_alpha   90.00
_cell.angle_beta   90.00
_cell.angle_gamma   90.00
#
_symmetry.space_group_name_H-M   'P 1'
#
loop_
_entity.id
_entity.type
_entity.pdbx_description
1 polymer ?
#
loop_
_entity_poly.entity_id
_entity_poly.type
_entity_poly.pdbx_seq_one_letter_code
_entity_poly.pdbx_strand_id
1 'polypeptide(L)'
;MNLVIITAMFAGPRVKFIADNLGKSYEERAENSGPSDMPNQFIKTYQVAHQLKKHVVSGQLLLLPSGNKEGSFRSVMTQVLFSQKLIFANDSNLWEKLQQKEPRPLMATERVGDNKLCNETEAEVLDKTGFVFCRVDKTRFNFLE
;
A
#
# COMPACT_ATOMS: atom_id res chain seq x y z
N MET A 1 -18.20 34.24 -9.60
CA MET A 1 -18.25 32.77 -9.69
C MET A 1 -19.59 32.38 -10.31
N ASN A 2 -19.63 31.55 -11.36
CA ASN A 2 -20.85 31.24 -12.10
C ASN A 2 -21.44 29.90 -11.64
N LEU A 3 -22.70 29.89 -11.21
CA LEU A 3 -23.40 28.70 -10.70
C LEU A 3 -23.41 27.54 -11.72
N VAL A 4 -23.56 27.84 -13.01
CA VAL A 4 -23.52 26.83 -14.08
C VAL A 4 -22.15 26.16 -14.13
N ILE A 5 -21.08 26.94 -14.00
CA ILE A 5 -19.71 26.43 -13.98
C ILE A 5 -19.46 25.57 -12.75
N ILE A 6 -19.89 26.03 -11.56
CA ILE A 6 -19.75 25.27 -10.31
C ILE A 6 -20.45 23.90 -10.45
N THR A 7 -21.66 23.90 -10.99
CA THR A 7 -22.48 22.69 -11.12
C THR A 7 -21.88 21.74 -12.14
N ALA A 8 -21.49 22.22 -13.32
CA ALA A 8 -20.99 21.36 -14.40
C ALA A 8 -19.58 20.80 -14.11
N MET A 9 -18.71 21.60 -13.50
CA MET A 9 -17.28 21.23 -13.34
C MET A 9 -16.97 20.58 -11.99
N PHE A 10 -17.74 20.83 -10.93
CA PHE A 10 -17.41 20.33 -9.58
C PHE A 10 -18.53 19.50 -8.97
N ALA A 11 -19.74 20.05 -8.85
CA ALA A 11 -20.83 19.33 -8.17
C ALA A 11 -21.32 18.12 -8.98
N GLY A 12 -21.50 18.29 -10.30
CA GLY A 12 -21.98 17.26 -11.23
C GLY A 12 -21.10 16.00 -11.23
N PRO A 13 -19.78 16.11 -11.46
CA PRO A 13 -18.87 14.97 -11.39
C PRO A 13 -18.93 14.21 -10.07
N ARG A 14 -19.03 14.91 -8.94
CA ARG A 14 -19.13 14.29 -7.61
C ARG A 14 -20.46 13.56 -7.38
N VAL A 15 -21.58 14.17 -7.75
CA VAL A 15 -22.91 13.55 -7.65
C VAL A 15 -22.98 12.30 -8.50
N LYS A 16 -22.48 12.37 -9.73
CA LYS A 16 -22.39 11.21 -10.63
C LYS A 16 -21.54 10.09 -10.00
N PHE A 17 -20.35 10.42 -9.51
CA PHE A 17 -19.48 9.43 -8.86
C PHE A 17 -20.16 8.78 -7.65
N ILE A 18 -20.86 9.54 -6.82
CA ILE A 18 -21.61 8.98 -5.68
C ILE A 18 -22.66 8.00 -6.20
N ALA A 19 -23.52 8.42 -7.13
CA ALA A 19 -24.57 7.59 -7.70
C ALA A 19 -24.03 6.27 -8.29
N ASP A 20 -22.95 6.35 -9.07
CA ASP A 20 -22.31 5.19 -9.73
C ASP A 20 -21.62 4.22 -8.73
N ASN A 21 -21.43 4.61 -7.47
CA ASN A 21 -20.69 3.84 -6.47
C ASN A 21 -21.44 3.62 -5.14
N LEU A 22 -22.72 4.00 -5.03
CA LEU A 22 -23.52 3.85 -3.80
C LEU A 22 -23.57 2.42 -3.27
N GLY A 23 -23.62 1.43 -4.16
CA GLY A 23 -23.69 0.01 -3.80
C GLY A 23 -22.34 -0.67 -3.57
N LYS A 24 -21.22 0.05 -3.75
CA LYS A 24 -19.88 -0.54 -3.70
C LYS A 24 -19.28 -0.52 -2.30
N SER A 25 -18.47 -1.53 -2.00
CA SER A 25 -17.72 -1.57 -0.74
C SER A 25 -16.77 -0.38 -0.61
N TYR A 26 -16.23 -0.17 0.59
CA TYR A 26 -15.21 0.84 0.77
C TYR A 26 -13.96 0.55 -0.08
N GLU A 27 -13.53 -0.72 -0.12
CA GLU A 27 -12.37 -1.18 -0.88
C GLU A 27 -12.54 -0.92 -2.38
N GLU A 28 -13.70 -1.29 -2.94
CA GLU A 28 -14.02 -1.04 -4.35
C GLU A 28 -14.06 0.45 -4.70
N ARG A 29 -14.49 1.29 -3.75
CA ARG A 29 -14.49 2.76 -3.92
C ARG A 29 -13.09 3.35 -3.84
N ALA A 30 -12.26 2.85 -2.92
CA ALA A 30 -10.89 3.31 -2.72
C ALA A 30 -9.96 2.97 -3.89
N GLU A 31 -10.28 1.93 -4.65
CA GLU A 31 -9.58 1.55 -5.88
C GLU A 31 -10.19 2.15 -7.16
N ASN A 32 -11.23 2.98 -7.04
CA ASN A 32 -11.84 3.66 -8.18
C ASN A 32 -11.05 4.93 -8.57
N SER A 33 -11.18 5.37 -9.83
CA SER A 33 -10.59 6.59 -10.37
C SER A 33 -11.04 7.89 -9.68
N GLY A 34 -12.10 7.85 -8.87
CA GLY A 34 -12.69 9.05 -8.28
C GLY A 34 -13.53 9.84 -9.29
N PRO A 35 -14.18 10.93 -8.85
CA PRO A 35 -14.86 11.85 -9.76
C PRO A 35 -13.84 12.58 -10.66
N SER A 36 -14.26 12.99 -11.86
CA SER A 36 -13.35 13.59 -12.84
C SER A 36 -12.75 14.93 -12.40
N ASP A 37 -13.41 15.66 -11.49
CA ASP A 37 -12.89 16.92 -10.92
C ASP A 37 -11.88 16.69 -9.80
N MET A 38 -11.85 15.48 -9.22
CA MET A 38 -10.97 15.11 -8.12
C MET A 38 -10.55 13.64 -8.26
N PRO A 39 -9.66 13.34 -9.23
CA PRO A 39 -9.25 11.97 -9.49
C PRO A 39 -8.44 11.39 -8.33
N ASN A 40 -8.63 10.10 -8.08
CA ASN A 40 -7.92 9.37 -7.05
C ASN A 40 -6.48 9.07 -7.49
N GLN A 41 -5.52 9.63 -6.78
CA GLN A 41 -4.09 9.44 -7.06
C GLN A 41 -3.52 8.15 -6.43
N PHE A 42 -4.29 7.45 -5.60
CA PHE A 42 -3.82 6.35 -4.75
C PHE A 42 -4.38 4.98 -5.10
N ILE A 43 -5.03 4.85 -6.27
CA ILE A 43 -5.66 3.61 -6.74
C ILE A 43 -4.71 2.41 -6.61
N LYS A 44 -3.51 2.53 -7.18
CA LYS A 44 -2.50 1.46 -7.16
C LYS A 44 -2.06 1.13 -5.74
N THR A 45 -1.95 2.12 -4.88
CA THR A 45 -1.55 1.95 -3.48
C THR A 45 -2.60 1.17 -2.70
N TYR A 46 -3.90 1.48 -2.90
CA TYR A 46 -4.99 0.70 -2.31
C TYR A 46 -5.01 -0.74 -2.82
N GLN A 47 -4.79 -0.96 -4.13
CA GLN A 47 -4.69 -2.30 -4.70
C GLN A 47 -3.58 -3.13 -4.03
N VAL A 48 -2.38 -2.56 -3.89
CA VAL A 48 -1.27 -3.24 -3.19
C VAL A 48 -1.65 -3.53 -1.74
N ALA A 49 -2.24 -2.56 -1.03
CA ALA A 49 -2.57 -2.71 0.37
C ALA A 49 -3.66 -3.77 0.60
N HIS A 50 -4.70 -3.82 -0.22
CA HIS A 50 -5.73 -4.86 -0.14
C HIS A 50 -5.21 -6.23 -0.54
N GLN A 51 -4.32 -6.33 -1.52
CA GLN A 51 -3.66 -7.60 -1.85
C GLN A 51 -2.80 -8.07 -0.67
N LEU A 52 -2.00 -7.19 -0.07
CA LEU A 52 -1.22 -7.51 1.15
C LEU A 52 -2.13 -8.00 2.28
N LYS A 53 -3.26 -7.32 2.52
CA LYS A 53 -4.22 -7.67 3.57
C LYS A 53 -4.71 -9.12 3.49
N LYS A 54 -4.79 -9.70 2.29
CA LYS A 54 -5.19 -11.11 2.09
C LYS A 54 -4.14 -12.13 2.52
N HIS A 55 -2.85 -11.75 2.55
CA HIS A 55 -1.73 -12.66 2.80
C HIS A 55 -1.18 -12.56 4.22
N VAL A 56 -1.67 -11.61 5.02
CA VAL A 56 -1.10 -11.26 6.32
C VAL A 56 -2.12 -11.47 7.42
N VAL A 57 -1.69 -12.11 8.51
CA VAL A 57 -2.54 -12.25 9.71
C VAL A 57 -2.38 -11.04 10.63
N SER A 58 -3.41 -10.76 11.43
CA SER A 58 -3.36 -9.65 12.39
C SER A 58 -2.18 -9.80 13.36
N GLY A 59 -1.55 -8.68 13.72
CA GLY A 59 -0.40 -8.64 14.63
C GLY A 59 0.94 -9.03 14.01
N GLN A 60 0.95 -9.52 12.76
CA GLN A 60 2.17 -9.86 12.04
C GLN A 60 2.99 -8.60 11.71
N LEU A 61 4.31 -8.75 11.75
CA LEU A 61 5.25 -7.68 11.43
C LEU A 61 5.47 -7.62 9.91
N LEU A 62 5.23 -6.45 9.33
CA LEU A 62 5.38 -6.17 7.90
C LEU A 62 6.41 -5.08 7.67
N LEU A 63 7.44 -5.43 6.92
CA LEU A 63 8.43 -4.53 6.38
C LEU A 63 7.94 -4.02 5.02
N LEU A 64 7.76 -2.72 4.92
CA LEU A 64 7.27 -2.03 3.74
C LEU A 64 8.36 -1.13 3.14
N PRO A 65 8.31 -0.82 1.83
CA PRO A 65 9.29 0.07 1.22
C PRO A 65 9.22 1.46 1.83
N SER A 66 10.26 2.27 1.59
CA SER A 66 10.30 3.66 2.02
C SER A 66 9.04 4.37 1.54
N GLY A 67 8.31 4.99 2.48
CA GLY A 67 7.09 5.75 2.16
C GLY A 67 7.36 7.06 1.42
N ASN A 68 8.62 7.33 1.02
CA ASN A 68 9.04 8.62 0.52
C ASN A 68 8.91 8.73 -1.01
N LYS A 69 7.65 8.68 -1.45
CA LYS A 69 7.10 9.50 -2.54
C LYS A 69 5.79 10.05 -1.98
N GLU A 70 5.86 11.24 -1.38
CA GLU A 70 4.70 12.07 -0.99
C GLU A 70 3.74 11.50 0.08
N GLY A 71 4.21 10.65 1.01
CA GLY A 71 3.43 10.24 2.20
C GLY A 71 2.16 9.41 1.93
N SER A 72 1.78 9.25 0.67
CA SER A 72 0.58 8.56 0.20
C SER A 72 0.67 7.06 0.45
N PHE A 73 1.81 6.46 0.15
CA PHE A 73 2.05 5.03 0.38
C PHE A 73 1.95 4.67 1.86
N ARG A 74 2.68 5.38 2.71
CA ARG A 74 2.67 5.17 4.17
C ARG A 74 1.27 5.35 4.75
N SER A 75 0.55 6.38 4.31
CA SER A 75 -0.81 6.69 4.78
C SER A 75 -1.80 5.59 4.42
N VAL A 76 -1.85 5.18 3.14
CA VAL A 76 -2.77 4.13 2.68
C VAL A 76 -2.45 2.79 3.32
N MET A 77 -1.17 2.42 3.40
CA MET A 77 -0.75 1.18 4.06
C MET A 77 -1.17 1.15 5.53
N THR A 78 -1.00 2.26 6.24
CA THR A 78 -1.41 2.37 7.65
C THR A 78 -2.92 2.24 7.81
N GLN A 79 -3.71 2.83 6.90
CA GLN A 79 -5.18 2.77 6.96
C GLN A 79 -5.70 1.36 6.67
N VAL A 80 -5.20 0.72 5.62
CA VAL A 80 -5.71 -0.60 5.17
C VAL A 80 -5.17 -1.74 6.04
N LEU A 81 -3.91 -1.65 6.47
CA LEU A 81 -3.21 -2.65 7.28
C LEU A 81 -3.08 -2.22 8.75
N PHE A 82 -4.05 -1.47 9.28
CA PHE A 82 -4.01 -0.95 10.65
C PHE A 82 -3.90 -2.05 11.71
N SER A 83 -4.38 -3.26 11.40
CA SER A 83 -4.36 -4.41 12.30
C SER A 83 -3.01 -5.13 12.35
N GLN A 84 -2.01 -4.63 11.61
CA GLN A 84 -0.67 -5.19 11.46
C GLN A 84 0.38 -4.28 12.10
N LYS A 85 1.54 -4.85 12.43
CA LYS A 85 2.69 -4.06 12.90
C LYS A 85 3.50 -3.66 11.68
N LEU A 86 3.44 -2.39 11.29
CA LEU A 86 4.13 -1.88 10.12
C LEU A 86 5.49 -1.28 10.48
N ILE A 87 6.52 -1.58 9.68
CA ILE A 87 7.82 -0.92 9.70
C ILE A 87 8.12 -0.49 8.27
N PHE A 88 8.56 0.76 8.10
CA PHE A 88 8.95 1.28 6.78
C PHE A 88 10.47 1.30 6.65
N ALA A 89 10.99 1.02 5.46
CA ALA A 89 12.43 0.94 5.21
C ALA A 89 13.21 2.23 5.51
N ASN A 90 12.53 3.38 5.58
CA ASN A 90 13.12 4.67 5.96
C ASN A 90 12.90 5.06 7.43
N ASP A 91 12.38 4.17 8.28
CA ASP A 91 12.26 4.44 9.71
C ASP A 91 13.66 4.38 10.36
N SER A 92 14.01 5.40 11.15
CA SER A 92 15.34 5.54 11.79
C SER A 92 15.75 4.35 12.67
N ASN A 93 14.78 3.60 13.20
CA ASN A 93 15.01 2.47 14.12
C ASN A 93 14.62 1.13 13.47
N LEU A 94 14.71 1.02 12.15
CA LEU A 94 14.41 -0.18 11.37
C LEU A 94 15.09 -1.42 11.98
N TRP A 95 16.40 -1.32 12.18
CA TRP A 95 17.26 -2.43 12.60
C TRP A 95 16.96 -2.92 14.01
N GLU A 96 16.77 -2.01 14.96
CA GLU A 96 16.41 -2.33 16.34
C GLU A 96 15.06 -3.09 16.40
N LYS A 97 14.07 -2.64 15.61
CA LYS A 97 12.73 -3.26 15.56
C LYS A 97 12.73 -4.65 14.91
N LEU A 98 13.67 -4.92 14.00
CA LEU A 98 13.79 -6.20 13.30
C LEU A 98 14.54 -7.25 14.13
N GLN A 99 15.56 -6.85 14.90
CA GLN A 99 16.34 -7.76 15.74
C GLN A 99 15.56 -8.29 16.95
N GLN A 100 14.54 -7.57 17.41
CA GLN A 100 13.80 -7.88 18.65
C GLN A 100 12.56 -8.78 18.48
N LYS A 101 12.20 -9.23 17.26
CA LYS A 101 10.91 -9.91 17.04
C LYS A 101 11.00 -11.26 16.32
N GLU A 102 10.51 -12.30 17.01
CA GLU A 102 9.99 -13.52 16.40
C GLU A 102 8.45 -13.47 16.39
N PRO A 103 7.75 -14.00 15.36
CA PRO A 103 8.28 -14.68 14.16
C PRO A 103 8.86 -13.72 13.11
N ARG A 104 9.57 -14.27 12.11
CA ARG A 104 10.24 -13.49 11.05
C ARG A 104 9.26 -12.50 10.39
N PRO A 105 9.68 -11.24 10.17
CA PRO A 105 8.86 -10.27 9.46
C PRO A 105 8.57 -10.75 8.04
N LEU A 106 7.39 -10.37 7.55
CA LEU A 106 7.07 -10.40 6.13
C LEU A 106 7.55 -9.11 5.49
N MET A 107 7.88 -9.17 4.21
CA MET A 107 8.29 -8.00 3.44
C MET A 107 7.43 -7.84 2.20
N ALA A 108 7.06 -6.60 1.90
CA ALA A 108 6.54 -6.20 0.62
C ALA A 108 7.56 -5.28 -0.05
N THR A 109 7.83 -5.46 -1.34
CA THR A 109 8.72 -4.57 -2.09
C THR A 109 8.28 -4.46 -3.56
N GLU A 110 8.63 -3.35 -4.19
CA GLU A 110 8.43 -3.19 -5.63
C GLU A 110 9.45 -4.07 -6.36
N ARG A 111 9.07 -4.73 -7.46
CA ARG A 111 10.00 -5.54 -8.28
C ARG A 111 11.17 -4.75 -8.88
N VAL A 112 11.15 -3.42 -8.78
CA VAL A 112 12.17 -2.54 -9.33
C VAL A 112 13.33 -2.44 -8.34
N GLY A 113 14.38 -3.23 -8.59
CA GLY A 113 15.66 -3.16 -7.89
C GLY A 113 16.02 -4.49 -7.22
N ASP A 114 17.32 -4.83 -7.28
CA ASP A 114 17.97 -6.02 -6.71
C ASP A 114 17.90 -6.08 -5.17
N ASN A 115 16.71 -5.93 -4.57
CA ASN A 115 16.51 -6.05 -3.15
C ASN A 115 16.56 -7.53 -2.75
N LYS A 116 17.77 -8.01 -2.50
CA LYS A 116 18.14 -9.37 -2.12
C LYS A 116 17.45 -9.90 -0.84
N LEU A 117 16.66 -9.10 -0.11
CA LEU A 117 16.04 -9.50 1.16
C LEU A 117 14.93 -10.55 1.02
N CYS A 118 14.31 -10.64 -0.16
CA CYS A 118 13.38 -11.71 -0.49
C CYS A 118 14.13 -12.87 -1.15
N ASN A 119 13.87 -14.09 -0.71
CA ASN A 119 14.25 -15.26 -1.49
C ASN A 119 13.27 -15.40 -2.66
N GLU A 120 13.77 -15.39 -3.90
CA GLU A 120 12.93 -15.42 -5.12
C GLU A 120 12.03 -16.66 -5.17
N THR A 121 12.46 -17.78 -4.56
CA THR A 121 11.67 -19.01 -4.49
C THR A 121 10.50 -18.94 -3.51
N GLU A 122 10.49 -17.98 -2.58
CA GLU A 122 9.40 -17.76 -1.60
C GLU A 122 8.63 -16.46 -1.88
N ALA A 123 8.92 -15.79 -3.00
CA ALA A 123 8.29 -14.52 -3.35
C ALA A 123 7.00 -14.75 -4.13
N GLU A 124 5.89 -14.22 -3.61
CA GLU A 124 4.59 -14.19 -4.26
C GLU A 124 4.35 -12.83 -4.92
N VAL A 125 3.81 -12.84 -6.13
CA VAL A 125 3.50 -11.62 -6.88
C VAL A 125 2.15 -11.10 -6.43
N LEU A 126 2.09 -9.84 -6.00
CA LEU A 126 0.84 -9.20 -5.61
C LEU A 126 0.06 -8.75 -6.85
N ASP A 127 -0.46 -9.71 -7.61
CA ASP A 127 -1.27 -9.48 -8.81
C ASP A 127 -0.53 -8.58 -9.83
N LYS A 128 -1.25 -7.76 -10.59
CA LYS A 128 -0.71 -6.81 -11.58
C LYS A 128 -0.08 -5.55 -10.98
N THR A 129 0.10 -5.48 -9.66
CA THR A 129 0.58 -4.26 -9.00
C THR A 129 2.08 -4.01 -9.17
N GLY A 130 2.85 -5.03 -9.56
CA GLY A 130 4.31 -4.96 -9.65
C GLY A 130 5.03 -5.10 -8.31
N PHE A 131 4.28 -5.32 -7.22
CA PHE A 131 4.85 -5.64 -5.91
C PHE A 131 5.02 -7.15 -5.73
N VAL A 132 6.03 -7.51 -4.96
CA VAL A 132 6.25 -8.87 -4.46
C VAL A 132 6.17 -8.89 -2.96
N PHE A 133 5.71 -10.01 -2.44
CA PHE A 133 5.54 -10.29 -1.03
C PHE A 133 6.28 -11.57 -0.68
N CYS A 134 7.04 -11.57 0.40
CA CYS A 134 7.85 -12.72 0.80
C CYS A 134 8.06 -12.75 2.32
N ARG A 135 8.55 -13.87 2.83
CA ARG A 135 9.14 -13.93 4.18
C ARG A 135 10.60 -13.51 4.12
N VAL A 136 11.04 -12.70 5.08
CA VAL A 136 12.42 -12.20 5.08
C VAL A 136 13.40 -13.31 5.46
N ASP A 137 14.47 -13.45 4.67
CA ASP A 137 15.58 -14.35 4.95
C ASP A 137 16.66 -13.67 5.82
N LYS A 138 16.90 -14.21 7.02
CA LYS A 138 17.90 -13.69 7.97
C LYS A 138 19.31 -13.63 7.37
N THR A 139 19.63 -14.46 6.38
CA THR A 139 20.97 -14.55 5.81
C THR A 139 21.31 -13.40 4.85
N ARG A 140 20.31 -12.63 4.41
CA ARG A 140 20.47 -11.60 3.37
C ARG A 140 20.40 -10.15 3.90
N PHE A 141 20.29 -9.96 5.21
CA PHE A 141 20.31 -8.64 5.86
C PHE A 141 21.65 -7.89 5.76
N ASN A 142 22.73 -8.55 5.32
CA ASN A 142 24.09 -7.99 5.26
C ASN A 142 24.38 -7.11 4.03
N PHE A 143 23.38 -6.69 3.25
CA PHE A 143 23.60 -6.03 1.94
C PHE A 143 23.00 -4.63 1.80
N LEU A 144 22.65 -3.97 2.91
CA LEU A 144 22.16 -2.58 2.91
C LEU A 144 23.05 -1.64 3.74
N GLU A 145 24.31 -2.02 3.94
CA GLU A 145 25.39 -1.13 4.42
C GLU A 145 26.02 -0.40 3.23
#